data_AF-A0A0N4XTA2-F1
#
_entry.id   AF-A0A0N4XTA2-F1
#
_cell.length_a   1.000
_cell.length_b   1.000
_cell.length_c   1.000
_cell.angle_alpha   90.00
_cell.angle_beta   90.00
_cell.angle_gamma   90.00
#
_symmetry.space_group_name_H-M   'P 1'
#
loop_
_entity.id
_entity.type
_entity.pdbx_description
1 polymer ?
#
loop_
_entity_poly.entity_id
_entity_poly.type
_entity_poly.pdbx_seq_one_letter_code
_entity_poly.pdbx_strand_id
1 'polypeptide(L)'
;MHGDHTAAENNDDLQLGAAANNLGGEIPESFTLEPLEAGALDRQQERRRRRRRLIIDDQKNIGGEEMKANMADYSDTLQPLDLAPPTRRLMRMKESGIVEKLFHLPGCNFMKAKPLVRVITLSL
;
A
#
# COMPACT_ATOMS: atom_id res chain seq x y z
N MET A 1 -62.60 15.26 26.60
CA MET A 1 -61.76 14.35 27.41
C MET A 1 -60.61 13.92 26.49
N HIS A 2 -59.70 14.84 26.16
CA HIS A 2 -58.45 15.12 26.88
C HIS A 2 -57.57 13.88 27.04
N GLY A 3 -56.49 13.84 26.28
CA GLY A 3 -55.45 12.82 26.35
C GLY A 3 -54.51 12.88 25.14
N ASP A 4 -53.89 14.04 24.93
CA ASP A 4 -52.76 14.22 24.02
C ASP A 4 -51.55 13.47 24.62
N HIS A 5 -50.93 12.58 23.85
CA HIS A 5 -49.61 12.04 24.15
C HIS A 5 -48.75 12.13 22.90
N THR A 6 -48.09 13.28 22.82
CA THR A 6 -46.91 13.58 22.02
C THR A 6 -45.84 12.51 22.27
N ALA A 7 -45.59 11.65 21.28
CA ALA A 7 -44.40 10.83 21.26
C ALA A 7 -43.24 11.75 20.90
N ALA A 8 -42.35 11.95 21.86
CA ALA A 8 -41.14 12.74 21.72
C ALA A 8 -40.30 12.23 20.56
N GLU A 9 -40.12 13.08 19.55
CA GLU A 9 -39.00 12.99 18.62
C GLU A 9 -37.72 13.16 19.43
N ASN A 10 -37.03 12.04 19.68
CA ASN A 10 -35.66 12.08 20.19
C ASN A 10 -34.76 12.55 19.04
N ASN A 11 -34.65 13.88 18.94
CA ASN A 11 -33.62 14.55 18.17
C ASN A 11 -32.29 14.36 18.93
N ASP A 12 -31.58 13.28 18.61
CA ASP A 12 -30.15 13.17 18.91
C ASP A 12 -29.39 13.99 17.85
N ASP A 13 -29.60 15.30 17.88
CA ASP A 13 -28.76 16.26 17.18
C ASP A 13 -27.38 16.24 17.84
N LEU A 14 -26.49 15.43 17.27
CA LEU A 14 -25.06 15.61 17.46
C LEU A 14 -24.74 17.03 17.01
N GLN A 15 -24.62 17.93 17.98
CA GLN A 15 -24.17 19.29 17.83
C GLN A 15 -22.71 19.27 17.34
N LEU A 16 -22.51 19.01 16.05
CA LEU A 16 -21.25 19.29 15.38
C LEU A 16 -21.15 20.80 15.31
N GLY A 17 -20.25 21.34 16.14
CA GLY A 17 -20.05 22.76 16.32
C GLY A 17 -20.08 23.51 15.01
N ALA A 18 -20.92 24.55 14.97
CA ALA A 18 -20.84 25.61 13.98
C ALA A 18 -19.45 26.25 14.08
N ALA A 19 -18.52 25.77 13.26
CA ALA A 19 -17.23 26.40 13.06
C ALA A 19 -16.92 26.44 11.56
N ALA A 20 -17.18 27.61 10.99
CA ALA A 20 -16.53 28.17 9.81
C ALA A 20 -16.80 27.50 8.44
N ASN A 21 -18.05 27.56 7.97
CA ASN A 21 -18.28 27.76 6.54
C ASN A 21 -18.00 29.24 6.19
N ASN A 22 -16.72 29.56 6.02
CA ASN A 22 -16.25 30.76 5.32
C ASN A 22 -15.17 30.33 4.33
N LEU A 23 -15.58 29.63 3.26
CA LEU A 23 -14.74 29.31 2.11
C LEU A 23 -15.15 30.15 0.88
N GLY A 24 -15.53 31.40 1.12
CA GLY A 24 -15.64 32.44 0.10
C GLY A 24 -14.34 33.24 -0.08
N GLY A 25 -13.19 32.63 0.21
CA GLY A 25 -11.88 33.26 0.02
C GLY A 25 -11.36 32.96 -1.39
N GLU A 26 -11.22 34.00 -2.19
CA GLU A 26 -10.50 33.99 -3.46
C GLU A 26 -9.22 33.15 -3.34
N ILE A 27 -9.04 32.19 -4.26
CA ILE A 27 -7.78 31.47 -4.41
C ILE A 27 -6.73 32.55 -4.68
N PRO A 28 -5.67 32.71 -3.85
CA PRO A 28 -4.63 33.67 -4.17
C PRO A 28 -3.93 33.24 -5.46
N GLU A 29 -4.20 33.96 -6.55
CA GLU A 29 -3.55 33.89 -7.87
C GLU A 29 -2.08 34.37 -7.84
N SER A 30 -1.33 34.09 -6.78
CA SER A 30 0.12 34.27 -6.78
C SER A 30 0.81 33.39 -5.74
N PHE A 31 1.51 32.35 -6.23
CA PHE A 31 2.44 31.53 -5.46
C PHE A 31 3.84 32.16 -5.37
N THR A 32 3.92 33.49 -5.26
CA THR A 32 5.20 34.20 -5.15
C THR A 32 5.70 34.14 -3.71
N LEU A 33 6.70 33.28 -3.47
CA LEU A 33 7.40 33.22 -2.19
C LEU A 33 8.13 34.54 -1.91
N GLU A 34 8.07 35.00 -0.67
CA GLU A 34 8.88 36.15 -0.21
C GLU A 34 10.38 35.81 -0.32
N PRO A 35 11.24 36.76 -0.77
CA PRO A 35 12.67 36.52 -0.84
C PRO A 35 13.24 36.15 0.53
N LEU A 36 13.89 34.98 0.62
CA LEU A 36 14.65 34.64 1.83
C LEU A 36 15.84 35.60 1.99
N GLU A 37 16.00 36.15 3.19
CA GLU A 37 17.16 36.96 3.54
C GLU A 37 18.44 36.13 3.45
N ALA A 38 19.42 36.62 2.67
CA ALA A 38 20.60 35.86 2.24
C ALA A 38 21.43 35.26 3.41
N GLY A 39 21.36 35.86 4.60
CA GLY A 39 22.08 35.40 5.79
C GLY A 39 21.52 34.13 6.44
N ALA A 40 20.30 33.70 6.10
CA ALA A 40 19.66 32.53 6.70
C ALA A 40 20.15 31.18 6.09
N LEU A 41 20.78 31.22 4.91
CA LEU A 41 21.16 30.01 4.16
C LEU A 41 22.58 29.50 4.46
N ASP A 42 23.43 30.34 5.07
CA ASP A 42 24.88 30.08 5.16
C ASP A 42 25.28 29.05 6.24
N ARG A 43 24.38 28.72 7.18
CA ARG A 43 24.71 27.83 8.31
C ARG A 43 24.39 26.35 8.13
N GLN A 44 23.85 25.91 6.98
CA GLN A 44 23.37 24.51 6.82
C GLN A 44 23.76 23.81 5.50
N GLN A 45 24.56 24.43 4.62
CA GLN A 45 24.77 23.97 3.24
C GLN A 45 26.08 23.20 2.96
N GLU A 46 26.42 22.18 3.75
CA GLU A 46 27.51 21.25 3.34
C GLU A 46 27.00 19.84 2.98
N ARG A 47 25.68 19.62 3.03
CA ARG A 47 25.07 18.42 2.45
C ARG A 47 24.60 18.78 1.05
N ARG A 48 25.25 18.19 0.04
CA ARG A 48 24.91 18.26 -1.40
C ARG A 48 23.47 17.78 -1.65
N ARG A 49 22.49 18.63 -1.31
CA ARG A 49 21.06 18.35 -1.48
C ARG A 49 20.76 18.38 -2.98
N ARG A 50 20.36 17.23 -3.53
CA ARG A 50 19.84 17.14 -4.90
C ARG A 50 18.67 18.12 -5.04
N ARG A 51 18.69 18.97 -6.07
CA ARG A 51 17.57 19.85 -6.40
C ARG A 51 16.35 18.98 -6.74
N ARG A 52 15.31 19.03 -5.92
CA ARG A 52 14.01 18.42 -6.21
C ARG A 52 13.19 19.43 -7.04
N ARG A 53 12.46 18.94 -8.04
CA ARG A 53 11.51 19.75 -8.81
C ARG A 53 10.21 19.87 -8.01
N LEU A 54 9.55 21.03 -8.09
CA LEU A 54 8.22 21.21 -7.54
C LEU A 54 7.21 20.43 -8.39
N ILE A 55 6.32 19.68 -7.74
CA ILE A 55 5.20 18.97 -8.37
C ILE A 55 3.92 19.62 -7.81
N ILE A 56 2.98 19.95 -8.69
CA ILE A 56 1.68 20.54 -8.33
C ILE A 56 0.62 19.55 -8.81
N ASP A 57 -0.27 19.12 -7.91
CA ASP A 57 -1.35 18.21 -8.23
C ASP A 57 -2.60 18.98 -8.70
N ASP A 58 -3.14 18.60 -9.86
CA ASP A 58 -4.35 19.20 -10.43
C ASP A 58 -5.61 18.75 -9.67
N GLN A 59 -5.67 17.48 -9.27
CA GLN A 59 -6.78 16.91 -8.52
C GLN A 59 -6.36 16.70 -7.06
N LYS A 60 -7.07 17.37 -6.15
CA LYS A 60 -6.76 17.37 -4.71
C LYS A 60 -7.69 16.48 -3.87
N ASN A 61 -8.77 15.96 -4.48
CA ASN A 61 -9.76 15.13 -3.82
C ASN A 61 -10.16 13.92 -4.66
N ILE A 62 -10.73 12.91 -4.01
CA ILE A 62 -11.34 11.74 -4.66
C ILE A 62 -12.81 12.08 -4.93
N GLY A 63 -13.30 11.76 -6.13
CA GLY A 63 -14.69 12.01 -6.50
C GLY A 63 -15.67 11.17 -5.68
N GLY A 64 -16.89 11.67 -5.46
CA GLY A 64 -17.90 10.92 -4.69
C GLY A 64 -18.36 9.62 -5.38
N GLU A 65 -18.39 9.59 -6.70
CA GLU A 65 -18.69 8.38 -7.48
C GLU A 65 -17.56 7.34 -7.38
N GLU A 66 -16.31 7.81 -7.50
CA GLU A 66 -15.11 6.98 -7.35
C GLU A 66 -15.04 6.36 -5.94
N MET A 67 -15.35 7.15 -4.91
CA MET A 67 -15.39 6.68 -3.52
C MET A 67 -16.47 5.61 -3.32
N LYS A 68 -17.65 5.78 -3.94
CA LYS A 68 -18.72 4.75 -3.91
C LYS A 68 -18.30 3.48 -4.64
N ALA A 69 -17.62 3.61 -5.78
CA ALA A 69 -17.13 2.48 -6.55
C ALA A 69 -16.11 1.66 -5.72
N ASN A 70 -15.14 2.33 -5.09
CA ASN A 70 -14.15 1.69 -4.23
C ASN A 70 -14.78 1.00 -2.99
N MET A 71 -15.87 1.56 -2.46
CA MET A 71 -16.63 0.91 -1.38
C MET A 71 -17.47 -0.28 -1.85
N ALA A 72 -17.96 -0.23 -3.09
CA ALA A 72 -18.77 -1.30 -3.68
C ALA A 72 -17.91 -2.50 -4.10
N ASP A 73 -16.71 -2.26 -4.62
CA ASP A 73 -15.73 -3.28 -5.00
C ASP A 73 -14.31 -2.81 -4.66
N TYR A 74 -13.61 -3.58 -3.83
CA TYR A 74 -12.24 -3.35 -3.39
C TYR A 74 -11.34 -4.56 -3.66
N SER A 75 -11.77 -5.44 -4.56
CA SER A 75 -11.10 -6.73 -4.86
C SER A 75 -9.68 -6.58 -5.40
N ASP A 76 -9.37 -5.46 -6.05
CA ASP A 76 -8.04 -5.11 -6.55
C ASP A 76 -7.00 -4.92 -5.43
N THR A 77 -7.44 -4.46 -4.26
CA THR A 77 -6.59 -4.29 -3.07
C THR A 77 -6.43 -5.57 -2.25
N LEU A 78 -7.29 -6.56 -2.47
CA LEU A 78 -7.22 -7.83 -1.76
C LEU A 78 -6.05 -8.66 -2.27
N GLN A 79 -5.34 -9.28 -1.34
CA GLN A 79 -4.31 -10.27 -1.64
C GLN A 79 -4.74 -11.62 -1.06
N PRO A 80 -4.70 -12.70 -1.85
CA PRO A 80 -5.01 -14.03 -1.33
C PRO A 80 -3.96 -14.45 -0.29
N LEU A 81 -4.36 -15.32 0.64
CA LEU A 81 -3.45 -15.87 1.63
C LEU A 81 -2.43 -16.81 0.96
N ASP A 82 -1.16 -16.43 0.96
CA ASP A 82 -0.08 -17.31 0.52
C ASP A 82 0.28 -18.31 1.63
N LEU A 83 -0.08 -19.57 1.40
CA LEU A 83 0.16 -20.66 2.33
C LEU A 83 1.45 -21.41 1.98
N ALA A 84 2.16 -21.82 3.03
CA ALA A 84 3.22 -22.80 2.88
C ALA A 84 2.68 -24.12 2.29
N PRO A 85 3.52 -24.94 1.62
CA PRO A 85 3.09 -26.21 1.06
C PRO A 85 2.39 -27.09 2.11
N PRO A 86 1.11 -27.46 1.91
CA PRO A 86 0.29 -28.05 2.96
C PRO A 86 0.61 -29.53 3.23
N THR A 87 1.41 -30.16 2.37
CA THR A 87 1.81 -31.57 2.52
C THR A 87 3.32 -31.72 2.42
N ARG A 88 3.86 -32.76 3.06
CA ARG A 88 5.28 -33.13 2.95
C ARG A 88 5.72 -33.37 1.51
N ARG A 89 4.83 -33.90 0.67
CA ARG A 89 5.11 -34.12 -0.76
C ARG A 89 5.30 -32.79 -1.47
N LEU A 90 4.38 -31.84 -1.30
CA LEU A 90 4.47 -30.52 -1.91
C LEU A 90 5.65 -29.71 -1.38
N MET A 91 5.99 -29.86 -0.09
CA MET A 91 7.21 -29.25 0.48
C MET A 91 8.47 -29.76 -0.22
N ARG A 92 8.62 -31.08 -0.35
CA ARG A 92 9.76 -31.68 -1.07
C ARG A 92 9.80 -31.28 -2.53
N MET A 93 8.65 -31.24 -3.20
CA MET A 93 8.54 -30.80 -4.59
C MET A 93 8.91 -29.32 -4.75
N LYS A 94 8.49 -28.44 -3.84
CA LYS A 94 8.89 -27.02 -3.84
C LYS A 94 10.39 -26.87 -3.61
N GLU A 95 10.96 -27.70 -2.73
CA GLU A 95 12.39 -27.70 -2.45
C GLU A 95 13.23 -28.21 -3.63
N SER A 96 12.82 -29.29 -4.30
CA SER A 96 13.60 -29.95 -5.37
C SER A 96 13.22 -29.53 -6.79
N GLY A 97 12.11 -28.80 -6.95
CA GLY A 97 11.54 -28.42 -8.25
C GLY A 97 12.11 -27.15 -8.87
N ILE A 98 13.15 -26.57 -8.25
CA ILE A 98 13.88 -25.43 -8.82
C ILE A 98 14.70 -25.91 -10.00
N VAL A 99 14.75 -25.13 -11.08
CA VAL A 99 15.49 -25.43 -12.32
C VAL A 99 16.93 -25.87 -12.04
N GLU A 100 17.65 -25.11 -11.21
CA GLU A 100 19.01 -25.45 -10.79
C GLU A 100 19.09 -26.85 -10.18
N LYS A 101 18.16 -27.20 -9.30
CA LYS A 101 18.15 -28.51 -8.67
C LYS A 101 17.74 -29.62 -9.63
N LEU A 102 16.83 -29.35 -10.55
CA LEU A 102 16.35 -30.36 -11.51
C LEU A 102 17.45 -30.77 -12.51
N PHE A 103 18.31 -29.83 -12.91
CA PHE A 103 19.43 -30.13 -13.81
C PHE A 103 20.60 -30.86 -13.14
N HIS A 104 20.76 -30.72 -11.82
CA HIS A 104 21.90 -31.29 -11.10
C HIS A 104 21.54 -32.49 -10.21
N LEU A 105 20.26 -32.80 -10.01
CA LEU A 105 19.81 -33.92 -9.19
C LEU A 105 19.20 -35.03 -10.06
N PRO A 106 19.47 -36.31 -9.73
CA PRO A 106 18.82 -37.42 -10.41
C PRO A 106 17.31 -37.44 -10.14
N GLY A 107 16.49 -37.71 -11.16
CA GLY A 107 15.03 -37.78 -11.05
C GLY A 107 14.47 -38.94 -10.21
N CYS A 108 15.33 -39.84 -9.72
CA CYS A 108 14.97 -41.02 -8.96
C CYS A 108 15.23 -40.82 -7.45
N ASN A 109 14.16 -40.51 -6.71
CA ASN A 109 14.18 -40.25 -5.25
C ASN A 109 14.68 -41.41 -4.37
N PHE A 110 14.80 -42.63 -4.92
CA PHE A 110 15.30 -43.80 -4.20
C PHE A 110 16.84 -43.91 -4.24
N MET A 111 17.50 -43.13 -5.10
CA MET A 111 18.97 -43.06 -5.18
C MET A 111 19.52 -42.21 -4.03
N LYS A 112 19.44 -42.75 -2.82
CA LYS A 112 19.97 -42.12 -1.59
C LYS A 112 21.45 -42.41 -1.36
N ALA A 113 22.03 -43.32 -2.15
CA ALA A 113 23.43 -43.69 -2.06
C ALA A 113 24.31 -42.52 -2.55
N LYS A 114 24.95 -41.84 -1.61
CA LYS A 114 25.92 -40.74 -1.86
C LYS A 114 26.93 -41.02 -2.99
N PRO A 115 27.56 -42.21 -3.10
CA PRO A 115 28.49 -42.47 -4.19
C PRO A 115 27.84 -42.42 -5.58
N LEU A 116 26.60 -42.90 -5.71
CA LEU A 116 25.90 -42.94 -7.00
C LEU A 116 25.40 -41.55 -7.42
N VAL A 117 24.88 -40.76 -6.47
CA VAL A 117 24.55 -39.35 -6.71
C VAL A 117 25.78 -38.57 -7.16
N ARG A 118 26.93 -38.81 -6.52
CA ARG A 118 28.20 -38.15 -6.85
C ARG A 118 28.67 -38.45 -8.28
N VAL A 119 28.49 -39.68 -8.78
CA VAL A 119 28.83 -40.01 -10.18
C VAL A 119 27.98 -39.18 -11.15
N ILE A 120 26.68 -39.03 -10.87
CA ILE A 120 25.74 -38.28 -11.71
C ILE A 120 26.07 -36.78 -11.68
N THR A 121 26.34 -36.21 -10.50
CA THR A 121 26.66 -34.78 -10.40
C THR A 121 28.05 -34.41 -10.94
N LEU A 122 28.98 -35.36 -11.03
CA LEU A 122 30.32 -35.13 -11.59
C LEU A 122 30.38 -35.28 -13.11
N SER A 123 29.34 -35.82 -13.74
CA SER A 123 29.26 -36.06 -15.19
C SER A 123 28.41 -35.02 -15.93
N LEU A 124 27.93 -34.00 -15.21
CA LEU A 124 27.14 -32.85 -15.71
C LEU A 124 27.99 -31.58 -15.76
#